data_AF-A0A6M3Y0K0-F1
#
_entry.id   AF-A0A6M3Y0K0-F1
#
_cell.length_a   1.000
_cell.length_b   1.000
_cell.length_c   1.000
_cell.angle_alpha   90.00
_cell.angle_beta   90.00
_cell.angle_gamma   90.00
#
_symmetry.space_group_name_H-M   'P 1'
#
loop_
_entity.id
_entity.type
_entity.pdbx_description
1 polymer ?
#
loop_
_entity_poly.entity_id
_entity_poly.type
_entity_poly.pdbx_seq_one_letter_code
_entity_poly.pdbx_strand_id
1 'polypeptide(L)'
;MYNGGNKSIQNYKKNGYDLLKWKIPESHKIFFQNLKLFYENDDIFISHAGIRPNISLDKQLKEDLLWIRDDFILSDKDFGKLIITGHTIFEEGPLVQNNKICIDTGAFLQDGHLTNLILPDLEFINTKE
;
A
#
# COMPACT_ATOMS: atom_id res chain seq x y z
N MET A 1 -0.54 15.24 15.20
CA MET A 1 -0.88 14.12 14.30
C MET A 1 0.02 12.95 14.67
N TYR A 2 -0.58 11.81 15.03
CA TYR A 2 0.12 10.54 15.17
C TYR A 2 0.37 9.94 13.77
N ASN A 3 1.27 8.95 13.63
CA ASN A 3 1.62 8.26 12.36
C ASN A 3 2.40 9.09 11.31
N GLY A 4 3.37 9.91 11.75
CA GLY A 4 4.33 10.53 10.84
C GLY A 4 3.86 11.78 10.08
N GLY A 5 2.56 12.12 10.09
CA GLY A 5 2.04 13.33 9.41
C GLY A 5 2.72 14.64 9.84
N ASN A 6 3.09 14.76 11.11
CA ASN A 6 3.88 15.90 11.61
C ASN A 6 5.26 16.00 10.93
N LYS A 7 5.95 14.87 10.70
CA LYS A 7 7.25 14.83 10.00
C LYS A 7 7.08 15.30 8.55
N SER A 8 6.02 14.88 7.87
CA SER A 8 5.67 15.36 6.53
C SER A 8 5.47 16.88 6.52
N ILE A 9 4.64 17.42 7.42
CA ILE A 9 4.41 18.87 7.54
C ILE A 9 5.72 19.64 7.76
N GLN A 10 6.56 19.17 8.67
CA GLN A 10 7.85 19.78 8.94
C GLN A 10 8.77 19.75 7.71
N ASN A 11 8.78 18.67 6.95
CA ASN A 11 9.60 18.56 5.74
C ASN A 11 9.16 19.57 4.67
N TYR A 12 7.86 19.68 4.39
CA TYR A 12 7.36 20.71 3.47
C TYR A 12 7.67 22.13 3.97
N LYS A 13 7.52 22.38 5.28
CA LYS A 13 7.85 23.68 5.90
C LYS A 13 9.31 24.07 5.72
N LYS A 14 10.24 23.14 5.91
CA LYS A 14 11.69 23.36 5.66
C LYS A 14 11.97 23.75 4.20
N ASN A 15 11.14 23.30 3.27
CA ASN A 15 11.26 23.59 1.84
C ASN A 15 10.43 24.81 1.38
N GLY A 16 9.95 25.66 2.30
CA GLY A 16 9.23 26.90 1.97
C GLY A 16 7.74 26.74 1.64
N TYR A 17 7.19 25.55 1.88
CA TYR A 17 5.78 25.19 1.68
C TYR A 17 5.02 25.20 3.00
N ASP A 18 3.71 25.41 2.97
CA ASP A 18 2.87 25.42 4.17
C ASP A 18 1.62 24.59 3.93
N LEU A 19 1.68 23.32 4.31
CA LEU A 19 0.58 22.37 4.17
C LEU A 19 -0.70 22.82 4.89
N LEU A 20 -0.58 23.53 6.03
CA LEU A 20 -1.74 24.01 6.79
C LEU A 20 -2.47 25.14 6.05
N LYS A 21 -1.76 25.85 5.16
CA LYS A 21 -2.32 26.84 4.24
C LYS A 21 -2.52 26.30 2.83
N TRP A 22 -2.48 24.98 2.64
CA TRP A 22 -2.59 24.33 1.33
C TRP A 22 -1.55 24.80 0.29
N LYS A 23 -0.42 25.36 0.75
CA LYS A 23 0.69 25.77 -0.10
C LYS A 23 1.62 24.58 -0.32
N ILE A 24 1.28 23.75 -1.31
CA ILE A 24 2.02 22.55 -1.74
C ILE A 24 2.58 22.82 -3.15
N PRO A 25 3.78 22.32 -3.52
CA PRO A 25 4.26 22.39 -4.90
C PRO A 25 3.21 21.84 -5.87
N GLU A 26 3.01 22.52 -6.99
CA GLU A 26 1.96 22.13 -7.95
C GLU A 26 2.20 20.73 -8.52
N SER A 27 3.45 20.36 -8.77
CA SER A 27 3.84 19.01 -9.19
C SER A 27 3.40 17.93 -8.20
N HIS A 28 3.45 18.19 -6.89
CA HIS A 28 3.02 17.24 -5.88
C HIS A 28 1.49 17.12 -5.84
N LYS A 29 0.75 18.22 -6.02
CA LYS A 29 -0.72 18.17 -6.12
C LYS A 29 -1.15 17.33 -7.33
N ILE A 30 -0.53 17.58 -8.48
CA ILE A 30 -0.76 16.83 -9.72
C ILE A 30 -0.46 15.35 -9.47
N PHE A 31 0.66 15.02 -8.81
CA PHE A 31 1.00 13.64 -8.46
C PHE A 31 -0.11 12.98 -7.63
N PHE A 32 -0.53 13.59 -6.51
CA PHE A 32 -1.57 13.01 -5.65
C PHE A 32 -2.94 12.87 -6.33
N GLN A 33 -3.31 13.82 -7.20
CA GLN A 33 -4.56 13.79 -7.95
C GLN A 33 -4.61 12.67 -9.00
N ASN A 34 -3.45 12.19 -9.46
CA ASN A 34 -3.34 11.15 -10.50
C ASN A 34 -3.05 9.75 -9.94
N LEU A 35 -3.00 9.56 -8.62
CA LEU A 35 -2.81 8.24 -8.02
C LEU A 35 -4.02 7.34 -8.33
N LYS A 36 -3.74 6.16 -8.88
CA LYS A 36 -4.73 5.10 -9.02
C LYS A 36 -4.95 4.41 -7.68
N LEU A 37 -6.19 4.02 -7.40
CA LEU A 37 -6.52 3.23 -6.20
C LEU A 37 -6.02 1.79 -6.29
N PHE A 38 -5.93 1.27 -7.51
CA PHE A 38 -5.44 -0.06 -7.79
C PHE A 38 -4.84 -0.15 -9.20
N TYR A 39 -4.07 -1.21 -9.43
CA TYR A 39 -3.64 -1.69 -10.74
C TYR A 39 -4.19 -3.10 -10.94
N GLU A 40 -4.57 -3.44 -12.16
CA GLU A 40 -5.12 -4.75 -12.49
C GLU A 40 -4.69 -5.15 -13.90
N ASN A 41 -4.35 -6.43 -14.07
CA ASN A 41 -4.24 -7.11 -15.35
C ASN A 41 -4.92 -8.49 -15.25
N ASP A 42 -4.70 -9.39 -16.20
CA ASP A 42 -5.38 -10.69 -16.21
C ASP A 42 -5.01 -11.60 -15.02
N ASP A 43 -3.80 -11.47 -14.47
CA ASP A 43 -3.27 -12.38 -13.45
C ASP A 43 -3.28 -11.78 -12.03
N ILE A 44 -3.14 -10.45 -11.90
CA ILE A 44 -2.94 -9.79 -10.61
C ILE A 44 -3.86 -8.58 -10.41
N PHE A 45 -4.11 -8.28 -9.14
CA PHE A 45 -4.75 -7.05 -8.68
C PHE A 45 -3.92 -6.45 -7.54
N ILE A 46 -3.50 -5.20 -7.67
CA ILE A 46 -2.65 -4.51 -6.70
C ILE A 46 -3.43 -3.35 -6.09
N SER A 47 -3.62 -3.32 -4.78
CA SER A 47 -4.20 -2.19 -4.06
C SER A 47 -3.41 -1.88 -2.79
N HIS A 48 -3.69 -0.75 -2.13
CA HIS A 48 -2.95 -0.40 -0.92
C HIS A 48 -3.19 -1.40 0.22
N ALA A 49 -4.46 -1.70 0.53
CA ALA A 49 -4.83 -2.49 1.70
C ALA A 49 -5.43 -3.86 1.41
N GLY A 50 -5.92 -4.09 0.19
CA GLY A 50 -6.59 -5.32 -0.20
C GLY A 50 -7.95 -5.09 -0.83
N ILE A 51 -8.82 -6.09 -0.72
CA ILE A 51 -10.16 -6.10 -1.31
C ILE A 51 -11.15 -6.71 -0.33
N ARG A 52 -12.40 -6.26 -0.39
CA ARG A 52 -13.54 -6.83 0.32
C ARG A 52 -13.88 -8.20 -0.25
N PRO A 53 -13.78 -9.30 0.52
CA PRO A 53 -14.16 -10.61 0.03
C PRO A 53 -15.63 -10.67 -0.38
N ASN A 54 -15.97 -11.51 -1.35
CA ASN A 54 -17.31 -11.66 -1.94
C ASN A 54 -17.82 -10.47 -2.76
N ILE A 55 -17.03 -9.41 -2.92
CA ILE A 55 -17.33 -8.31 -3.82
C ILE A 55 -16.43 -8.46 -5.05
N SER A 56 -17.00 -8.31 -6.24
CA SER A 56 -16.21 -8.37 -7.48
C SER A 56 -15.17 -7.24 -7.51
N LEU A 57 -14.03 -7.47 -8.16
CA LEU A 57 -12.90 -6.53 -8.16
C LEU A 57 -13.28 -5.14 -8.73
N ASP A 58 -14.19 -5.11 -9.71
CA ASP A 58 -14.74 -3.89 -10.33
C ASP A 58 -15.72 -3.10 -9.43
N LYS A 59 -16.18 -3.70 -8.32
CA LYS A 59 -17.16 -3.11 -7.39
C LYS A 59 -16.58 -2.82 -6.01
N GLN A 60 -15.26 -2.92 -5.86
CA GLN A 60 -14.58 -2.61 -4.61
C GLN A 60 -14.77 -1.15 -4.23
N LEU A 61 -15.04 -0.91 -2.95
CA LEU A 61 -15.17 0.44 -2.42
C LEU A 61 -13.78 1.04 -2.19
N LYS A 62 -13.63 2.34 -2.47
CA LYS A 62 -12.39 3.08 -2.21
C LYS A 62 -11.90 2.91 -0.76
N GLU A 63 -12.83 2.88 0.20
CA GLU A 63 -12.51 2.71 1.62
C GLU A 63 -11.82 1.36 1.87
N ASP A 64 -12.34 0.30 1.26
CA ASP A 64 -11.78 -1.06 1.42
C ASP A 64 -10.40 -1.16 0.78
N LEU A 65 -10.24 -0.62 -0.44
CA LEU A 65 -8.96 -0.61 -1.14
C LEU A 65 -7.85 0.12 -0.36
N LEU A 66 -8.21 1.07 0.50
CA LEU A 66 -7.28 1.89 1.28
C LEU A 66 -7.11 1.46 2.73
N TRP A 67 -8.09 0.78 3.33
CA TRP A 67 -8.14 0.62 4.79
C TRP A 67 -8.56 -0.77 5.30
N ILE A 68 -8.92 -1.71 4.43
CA ILE A 68 -9.31 -3.05 4.88
C ILE A 68 -8.15 -3.77 5.58
N ARG A 69 -8.46 -4.60 6.59
CA ARG A 69 -7.49 -5.40 7.35
C ARG A 69 -7.98 -6.84 7.49
N ASP A 70 -8.42 -7.23 8.67
CA ASP A 70 -8.71 -8.61 9.05
C ASP A 70 -9.68 -9.31 8.10
N ASP A 71 -10.72 -8.62 7.62
CA ASP A 71 -11.67 -9.16 6.65
C ASP A 71 -10.99 -9.68 5.37
N PHE A 72 -9.94 -9.00 4.90
CA PHE A 72 -9.14 -9.44 3.74
C PHE A 72 -8.06 -10.43 4.16
N ILE A 73 -7.30 -10.11 5.20
CA ILE A 73 -6.11 -10.87 5.62
C ILE A 73 -6.48 -12.29 6.05
N LEU A 74 -7.61 -12.46 6.75
CA LEU A 74 -8.09 -13.75 7.22
C LEU A 74 -8.86 -14.53 6.14
N SER A 75 -9.14 -13.95 4.97
CA SER A 75 -9.92 -14.61 3.92
C SER A 75 -9.06 -15.55 3.07
N ASP A 76 -9.48 -16.81 2.96
CA ASP A 76 -8.88 -17.86 2.13
C ASP A 76 -9.54 -18.00 0.74
N LYS A 77 -10.45 -17.09 0.38
CA LYS A 77 -11.21 -17.18 -0.87
C LYS A 77 -10.32 -17.02 -2.09
N ASP A 78 -10.68 -17.75 -3.14
CA ASP A 78 -10.18 -17.48 -4.48
C ASP A 78 -10.83 -16.19 -5.02
N PHE A 79 -9.98 -15.22 -5.39
CA PHE A 79 -10.40 -13.93 -5.93
C PHE A 79 -10.32 -13.90 -7.46
N GLY A 80 -9.93 -15.01 -8.09
CA GLY A 80 -9.68 -15.14 -9.52
C GLY A 80 -8.36 -14.51 -10.00
N LYS A 81 -7.69 -13.75 -9.13
CA LYS A 81 -6.38 -13.11 -9.35
C LYS A 81 -5.56 -13.12 -8.08
N LEU A 82 -4.24 -13.04 -8.22
CA LEU A 82 -3.35 -12.83 -7.08
C LEU A 82 -3.47 -11.39 -6.59
N ILE A 83 -3.85 -11.20 -5.32
CA ILE A 83 -3.99 -9.87 -4.73
C ILE A 83 -2.68 -9.44 -4.06
N ILE A 84 -2.08 -8.34 -4.50
CA ILE A 84 -0.83 -7.82 -3.93
C ILE A 84 -1.12 -6.53 -3.15
N THR A 85 -0.66 -6.45 -1.91
CA THR A 85 -1.00 -5.34 -1.01
C THR A 85 0.17 -4.89 -0.12
N GLY A 86 -0.02 -3.75 0.54
CA GLY A 86 0.75 -3.35 1.72
C GLY A 86 -0.18 -3.19 2.93
N HIS A 87 -0.09 -2.04 3.61
CA HIS A 87 -0.99 -1.54 4.66
C HIS A 87 -0.94 -2.26 6.01
N THR A 88 -1.11 -3.58 6.00
CA THR A 88 -0.98 -4.42 7.19
C THR A 88 0.47 -4.88 7.28
N ILE A 89 1.13 -4.51 8.39
CA ILE A 89 2.55 -4.76 8.60
C ILE A 89 2.76 -6.22 9.01
N PHE A 90 3.69 -6.91 8.35
CA PHE A 90 4.19 -8.23 8.71
C PHE A 90 5.70 -8.15 8.99
N GLU A 91 6.07 -8.06 10.27
CA GLU A 91 7.46 -7.80 10.69
C GLU A 91 8.42 -8.96 10.38
N GLU A 92 7.93 -10.21 10.40
CA GLU A 92 8.73 -11.40 10.12
C GLU A 92 9.03 -11.61 8.62
N GLY A 93 8.47 -10.76 7.75
CA GLY A 93 8.58 -10.85 6.29
C GLY A 93 7.23 -10.78 5.58
N PRO A 94 7.22 -10.74 4.24
CA PRO A 94 5.99 -10.63 3.47
C PRO A 94 5.07 -11.82 3.73
N LEU A 95 3.76 -11.56 3.88
CA LEU A 95 2.77 -12.62 3.90
C LEU A 95 2.60 -13.16 2.49
N VAL A 96 2.87 -14.46 2.28
CA VAL A 96 2.70 -15.14 0.98
C VAL A 96 1.67 -16.25 1.12
N GLN A 97 0.57 -16.12 0.38
CA GLN A 97 -0.49 -17.11 0.29
C GLN A 97 -0.93 -17.26 -1.17
N ASN A 98 -1.62 -18.35 -1.50
CA ASN A 98 -2.04 -18.65 -2.88
C ASN A 98 -2.91 -17.54 -3.50
N ASN A 99 -3.71 -16.85 -2.69
CA ASN A 99 -4.63 -15.81 -3.15
C ASN A 99 -4.11 -14.38 -2.89
N LYS A 100 -3.02 -14.20 -2.14
CA LYS A 100 -2.50 -12.87 -1.82
C LYS A 100 -1.04 -12.83 -1.40
N ILE A 101 -0.40 -11.68 -1.67
CA ILE A 101 0.92 -11.33 -1.16
C ILE A 101 0.84 -9.95 -0.49
N CYS A 102 1.25 -9.84 0.78
CA CYS A 102 1.37 -8.55 1.47
C CYS A 102 2.85 -8.23 1.66
N ILE A 103 3.32 -7.09 1.11
CA ILE A 103 4.74 -6.71 1.09
C ILE A 103 5.11 -5.63 2.10
N ASP A 104 4.19 -5.19 2.95
CA ASP A 104 4.50 -4.19 3.97
C ASP A 104 5.19 -4.86 5.16
N THR A 105 6.52 -4.80 5.16
CA THR A 105 7.40 -5.30 6.23
C THR A 105 7.87 -4.17 7.15
N GLY A 106 7.12 -3.06 7.19
CA GLY A 106 7.31 -2.03 8.21
C GLY A 106 8.57 -1.19 8.05
N ALA A 107 8.99 -0.81 6.84
CA ALA A 107 10.21 -0.03 6.55
C ALA A 107 10.42 1.27 7.37
N PHE A 108 9.39 1.77 8.08
CA PHE A 108 9.52 2.93 8.96
C PHE A 108 9.82 2.57 10.43
N LEU A 109 9.74 1.29 10.78
CA LEU A 109 10.11 0.74 12.08
C LEU A 109 11.63 0.64 12.18
N GLN A 110 12.14 0.59 13.42
CA GLN A 110 13.58 0.53 13.68
C GLN A 110 14.24 -0.71 13.06
N ASP A 111 13.58 -1.85 13.14
CA ASP A 111 14.08 -3.14 12.63
C ASP A 111 13.31 -3.60 11.37
N GLY A 112 12.55 -2.70 10.74
CA GLY A 112 11.74 -3.01 9.57
C GLY A 112 12.52 -2.95 8.26
N HIS A 113 11.95 -3.53 7.21
CA HIS A 113 12.57 -3.56 5.88
C HIS A 113 11.68 -2.93 4.82
N LEU A 114 12.29 -2.41 3.75
CA LEU A 114 11.58 -2.11 2.51
C LEU A 114 11.63 -3.34 1.60
N THR A 115 10.49 -4.03 1.48
CA THR A 115 10.33 -5.21 0.61
C THR A 115 9.80 -4.81 -0.77
N ASN A 116 10.47 -5.33 -1.79
CA ASN A 116 10.08 -5.21 -3.20
C ASN A 116 9.75 -6.61 -3.72
N LEU A 117 8.70 -6.71 -4.52
CA LEU A 117 8.31 -7.93 -5.22
C LEU A 117 8.54 -7.74 -6.72
N ILE A 118 9.37 -8.60 -7.31
CA ILE A 118 9.61 -8.63 -8.76
C ILE A 118 8.56 -9.55 -9.41
N LEU A 119 7.88 -9.04 -10.43
CA LEU A 119 6.90 -9.77 -11.22
C LEU A 119 7.44 -10.01 -12.64
N PRO A 120 7.16 -11.17 -13.27
CA PRO A 120 6.29 -12.25 -12.78
C PRO A 120 6.99 -13.29 -11.89
N ASP A 121 8.31 -13.18 -11.65
CA ASP A 121 9.12 -14.23 -11.02
C ASP A 121 8.83 -14.47 -9.53
N LEU A 122 8.06 -13.58 -8.89
CA LEU A 122 7.74 -13.59 -7.46
C LEU A 122 8.98 -13.61 -6.55
N GLU A 123 10.03 -12.91 -6.99
CA GLU A 123 11.27 -12.74 -6.23
C GLU A 123 11.15 -11.54 -5.28
N PHE A 124 11.59 -11.73 -4.03
CA PHE A 124 11.61 -10.68 -3.02
C PHE A 124 13.01 -10.07 -2.88
N ILE A 125 13.09 -8.73 -2.97
CA ILE A 125 14.30 -7.97 -2.67
C ILE A 125 14.01 -7.02 -1.50
N ASN A 126 14.76 -7.22 -0.42
CA ASN A 126 14.73 -6.35 0.74
C ASN A 126 15.93 -5.40 0.71
N THR A 127 15.73 -4.12 1.02
CA THR A 127 16.86 -3.22 1.26
C THR A 127 17.61 -3.68 2.51
N LYS A 128 18.90 -3.97 2.37
CA LYS A 128 19.81 -4.04 3.52
C LYS A 128 20.02 -2.60 3.98
N GLU A 129 19.72 -2.30 5.25
CA GLU A 129 20.38 -1.16 5.89
C GLU A 129 21.88 -1.42 6.03
#